data_AF-A0AAD6F687-F1
#
_entry.id   AF-A0AAD6F687-F1
#
_cell.length_a   1.000
_cell.length_b   1.000
_cell.length_c   1.000
_cell.angle_alpha   90.00
_cell.angle_beta   90.00
_cell.angle_gamma   90.00
#
_symmetry.space_group_name_H-M   'P 1'
#
loop_
_entity.id
_entity.type
_entity.pdbx_description
1 polymer ?
#
loop_
_entity_poly.entity_id
_entity_poly.type
_entity_poly.pdbx_seq_one_letter_code
_entity_poly.pdbx_strand_id
1 'polypeptide(L)'
;MSYTSKLPASWNDTPPPRKENRADLTKHRVTHILNAAHSKRGVEPDIYECMEITYMGIEAHDPCGFDMSVNFRAAADFIHRALSRGGKVLVHCHVGVSRSATLVLAYLMLKHNLSLVEAICAVKQNRGVFPNRGFLRQLIRLDGQLFGKH
;
A
#
# COMPACT_ATOMS: atom_id res chain seq x y z
N MET A 1 -12.90 -0.89 -47.04
CA MET A 1 -13.92 -0.24 -46.20
C MET A 1 -13.63 -0.62 -44.75
N SER A 2 -13.24 0.37 -43.95
CA SER A 2 -12.84 0.21 -42.54
C SER A 2 -14.04 0.42 -41.63
N TYR A 3 -14.15 -0.37 -40.56
CA TYR A 3 -14.99 -0.02 -39.40
C TYR A 3 -14.33 -0.58 -38.12
N THR A 4 -13.48 0.24 -37.51
CA THR A 4 -13.09 0.11 -36.10
C THR A 4 -14.12 0.89 -35.27
N SER A 5 -14.84 0.18 -34.40
CA SER A 5 -15.79 0.78 -33.47
C SER A 5 -15.04 1.46 -32.32
N LYS A 6 -15.46 2.71 -32.07
CA LYS A 6 -14.89 3.65 -31.11
C LYS A 6 -15.19 3.21 -29.67
N LEU A 7 -14.16 3.14 -28.83
CA LEU A 7 -14.27 3.16 -27.36
C LEU A 7 -14.24 4.63 -26.87
N PRO A 8 -14.91 4.96 -25.74
CA PRO A 8 -14.98 6.33 -25.23
C PRO A 8 -13.62 6.86 -24.76
N ALA A 9 -13.33 8.11 -25.14
CA ALA A 9 -12.06 8.82 -24.98
C ALA A 9 -11.69 9.25 -23.53
N SER A 10 -11.97 8.43 -22.52
CA SER A 10 -11.57 8.72 -21.12
C SER A 10 -10.78 7.60 -20.44
N TRP A 11 -10.44 6.53 -21.15
CA TRP A 11 -9.50 5.52 -20.68
C TRP A 11 -8.11 5.85 -21.22
N ASN A 12 -7.47 6.86 -20.64
CA ASN A 12 -6.03 7.01 -20.80
C ASN A 12 -5.38 5.84 -20.05
N ASP A 13 -4.86 4.88 -20.82
CA ASP A 13 -3.87 3.86 -20.43
C ASP A 13 -2.53 4.49 -19.99
N THR A 14 -2.59 5.59 -19.24
CA THR A 14 -1.42 6.06 -18.51
C THR A 14 -1.18 5.06 -17.40
N PRO A 15 -0.04 4.32 -17.39
CA PRO A 15 0.34 3.53 -16.24
C PRO A 15 0.28 4.43 -14.99
N PRO A 16 -0.09 3.90 -13.81
CA PRO A 16 -0.18 4.70 -12.60
C PRO A 16 1.09 5.55 -12.46
N PRO A 17 0.97 6.85 -12.08
CA PRO A 17 2.08 7.78 -12.13
C PRO A 17 3.32 7.15 -11.50
N ARG A 18 4.32 6.90 -12.35
CA ARG A 18 5.63 6.42 -11.92
C ARG A 18 6.25 7.58 -11.16
N LYS A 19 6.30 7.44 -9.83
CA LYS A 19 6.79 8.42 -8.83
C LYS A 19 5.70 9.37 -8.33
N GLU A 20 5.69 9.53 -7.02
CA GLU A 20 4.86 10.46 -6.28
C GLU A 20 5.03 11.88 -6.86
N ASN A 21 3.96 12.48 -7.37
CA ASN A 21 3.99 13.83 -7.91
C ASN A 21 3.24 14.79 -6.98
N ARG A 22 3.84 15.96 -6.73
CA ARG A 22 3.32 16.98 -5.80
C ARG A 22 1.88 17.38 -6.13
N ALA A 23 1.53 17.49 -7.41
CA ALA A 23 0.17 17.85 -7.83
C ALA A 23 -0.88 16.85 -7.33
N ASP A 24 -0.63 15.55 -7.43
CA ASP A 24 -1.56 14.51 -6.98
C ASP A 24 -1.63 14.45 -5.45
N LEU A 25 -0.47 14.56 -4.79
CA LEU A 25 -0.42 14.58 -3.32
C LEU A 25 -1.22 15.77 -2.76
N THR A 26 -1.06 16.97 -3.33
CA THR A 26 -1.82 18.16 -2.95
C THR A 26 -3.30 18.01 -3.27
N LYS A 27 -3.64 17.54 -4.48
CA LYS A 27 -5.03 17.31 -4.91
C LYS A 27 -5.77 16.36 -3.98
N HIS A 28 -5.11 15.29 -3.57
CA HIS A 28 -5.70 14.30 -2.67
C HIS A 28 -5.56 14.66 -1.19
N ARG A 29 -4.83 15.74 -0.85
CA ARG A 29 -4.50 16.19 0.51
C ARG A 29 -3.79 15.09 1.31
N VAL A 30 -2.82 14.43 0.70
CA VAL A 30 -2.01 13.41 1.36
C VAL A 30 -1.17 14.08 2.44
N THR A 31 -1.23 13.54 3.64
CA THR A 31 -0.50 14.04 4.83
C THR A 31 0.59 13.08 5.30
N HIS A 32 0.46 11.80 4.91
CA HIS A 32 1.34 10.73 5.35
C HIS A 32 1.64 9.81 4.17
N ILE A 33 2.89 9.35 4.07
CA ILE A 33 3.35 8.43 3.04
C ILE A 33 4.02 7.24 3.69
N LEU A 34 3.58 6.04 3.32
CA LEU A 34 4.22 4.77 3.64
C LEU A 34 4.75 4.13 2.34
N ASN A 35 6.06 4.21 2.15
CA ASN A 35 6.73 3.66 0.98
C ASN A 35 7.30 2.27 1.29
N ALA A 36 6.63 1.23 0.79
CA ALA A 36 7.00 -0.17 0.98
C ALA A 36 8.07 -0.64 -0.03
N ALA A 37 8.85 0.28 -0.58
CA ALA A 37 9.87 0.07 -1.59
C ALA A 37 11.02 1.08 -1.44
N HIS A 38 11.22 1.59 -0.22
CA HIS A 38 12.22 2.61 0.06
C HIS A 38 13.63 2.09 -0.26
N SER A 39 14.50 3.00 -0.67
CA SER A 39 15.92 2.73 -0.91
C SER A 39 16.71 3.89 -0.34
N LYS A 40 17.61 3.63 0.62
CA LYS A 40 18.52 4.65 1.19
C LYS A 40 19.45 5.29 0.17
N ARG A 41 19.61 4.69 -1.01
CA ARG A 41 20.39 5.24 -2.13
C ARG A 41 19.55 6.12 -3.06
N GLY A 42 18.23 6.06 -2.95
CA GLY A 42 17.33 6.99 -3.60
C GLY A 42 17.16 8.19 -2.69
N VAL A 43 17.50 9.37 -3.19
CA VAL A 43 17.15 10.67 -2.62
C VAL A 43 15.75 10.56 -2.01
N GLU A 44 15.63 10.66 -0.67
CA GLU A 44 14.34 10.99 -0.05
C GLU A 44 13.90 12.25 -0.78
N PRO A 45 12.80 12.23 -1.54
CA PRO A 45 12.66 13.26 -2.53
C PRO A 45 12.40 14.58 -1.80
N ASP A 46 13.27 15.57 -2.03
CA ASP A 46 13.12 16.99 -1.65
C ASP A 46 11.72 17.55 -1.97
N ILE A 47 10.94 16.83 -2.79
CA ILE A 47 9.54 17.07 -3.10
C ILE A 47 8.65 17.22 -1.84
N TYR A 48 9.03 16.62 -0.70
CA TYR A 48 8.25 16.69 0.55
C TYR A 48 8.60 17.86 1.45
N GLU A 49 9.76 18.51 1.26
CA GLU A 49 10.29 19.52 2.19
C GLU A 49 9.34 20.72 2.39
N CYS A 50 8.42 20.97 1.45
CA CYS A 50 7.40 22.01 1.56
C CYS A 50 5.96 21.49 1.70
N MET A 51 5.74 20.20 1.92
CA MET A 51 4.39 19.59 1.87
C MET A 51 3.85 19.16 3.24
N GLU A 52 4.58 19.39 4.34
CA GLU A 52 4.22 18.93 5.70
C GLU A 52 3.82 17.44 5.72
N ILE A 53 4.46 16.61 4.89
CA ILE A 53 4.18 15.18 4.78
C ILE A 53 5.04 14.42 5.78
N THR A 54 4.38 13.60 6.61
CA THR A 54 5.09 12.63 7.45
C THR A 54 5.39 11.36 6.65
N TYR A 55 6.66 10.99 6.56
CA TYR A 55 7.13 9.87 5.72
C TYR A 55 7.58 8.67 6.57
N MET A 56 7.27 7.45 6.09
CA MET A 56 7.82 6.20 6.58
C MET A 56 8.27 5.33 5.41
N GLY A 57 9.59 5.12 5.32
CA GLY A 57 10.20 4.21 4.35
C GLY A 57 10.42 2.82 4.92
N ILE A 58 9.99 1.80 4.19
CA ILE A 58 10.33 0.40 4.47
C ILE A 58 11.15 -0.12 3.29
N GLU A 59 12.40 -0.52 3.57
CA GLU A 59 13.30 -1.16 2.62
C GLU A 59 12.87 -2.61 2.36
N ALA A 60 11.78 -2.77 1.60
CA ALA A 60 11.24 -4.06 1.26
C ALA A 60 11.47 -4.48 -0.20
N HIS A 61 12.00 -5.68 -0.35
CA HIS A 61 12.09 -6.38 -1.63
C HIS A 61 10.84 -7.23 -1.88
N ASP A 62 10.55 -7.57 -3.14
CA ASP A 62 9.37 -8.39 -3.51
C ASP A 62 9.58 -9.91 -3.75
N PRO A 63 10.71 -10.56 -3.39
CA PRO A 63 10.80 -12.01 -3.53
C PRO A 63 10.04 -12.73 -2.40
N CYS A 64 9.62 -13.97 -2.65
CA CYS A 64 8.87 -14.79 -1.68
C CYS A 64 9.67 -15.13 -0.39
N GLY A 65 10.97 -14.89 -0.36
CA GLY A 65 11.83 -15.10 0.80
C GLY A 65 12.02 -13.86 1.69
N PHE A 66 11.57 -12.68 1.26
CA PHE A 66 11.67 -11.48 2.08
C PHE A 66 10.68 -11.53 3.26
N ASP A 67 11.16 -11.25 4.47
CA ASP A 67 10.30 -11.20 5.65
C ASP A 67 9.67 -9.80 5.79
N MET A 68 8.43 -9.66 5.31
CA MET A 68 7.65 -8.43 5.47
C MET A 68 7.02 -8.34 6.87
N SER A 69 6.87 -9.47 7.58
CA SER A 69 6.09 -9.56 8.82
C SER A 69 6.67 -8.70 9.95
N VAL A 70 7.99 -8.51 9.97
CA VAL A 70 8.69 -7.61 10.90
C VAL A 70 8.20 -6.17 10.82
N ASN A 71 7.63 -5.76 9.68
CA ASN A 71 7.15 -4.41 9.44
C ASN A 71 5.64 -4.24 9.69
N PHE A 72 4.88 -5.32 9.91
CA PHE A 72 3.41 -5.27 9.97
C PHE A 72 2.90 -4.34 11.06
N ARG A 73 3.42 -4.49 12.30
CA ARG A 73 2.97 -3.66 13.42
C ARG A 73 3.34 -2.19 13.23
N ALA A 74 4.60 -1.91 12.88
CA ALA A 74 5.06 -0.54 12.68
C ALA A 74 4.29 0.18 11.56
N ALA A 75 4.07 -0.49 10.43
CA ALA A 75 3.27 0.04 9.32
C ALA A 75 1.80 0.24 9.71
N ALA A 76 1.19 -0.74 10.39
CA ALA A 76 -0.19 -0.64 10.85
C ALA A 76 -0.38 0.51 11.86
N ASP A 77 0.56 0.69 12.78
CA ASP A 77 0.53 1.78 13.75
C ASP A 77 0.72 3.15 13.09
N PHE A 78 1.62 3.25 12.10
CA PHE A 78 1.79 4.46 11.30
C PHE A 78 0.50 4.86 10.59
N ILE A 79 -0.12 3.91 9.86
CA ILE A 79 -1.39 4.13 9.16
C ILE A 79 -2.49 4.53 10.15
N HIS A 80 -2.61 3.81 11.27
CA HIS A 80 -3.66 4.05 12.25
C HIS A 80 -3.54 5.42 12.93
N ARG A 81 -2.34 5.83 13.34
CA ARG A 81 -2.11 7.15 13.96
C ARG A 81 -2.44 8.28 13.00
N ALA A 82 -2.08 8.14 11.73
CA ALA A 82 -2.39 9.14 10.72
C ALA A 82 -3.91 9.28 10.51
N LEU A 83 -4.61 8.16 10.31
CA LEU A 83 -6.05 8.15 10.05
C LEU A 83 -6.88 8.60 11.27
N SER A 84 -6.49 8.21 12.49
CA SER A 84 -7.18 8.61 13.73
C SER A 84 -7.10 10.11 14.02
N ARG A 85 -6.14 10.82 13.42
CA ARG A 85 -5.98 12.28 13.51
C ARG A 85 -6.63 13.02 12.33
N GLY A 86 -7.43 12.33 11.51
CA GLY A 86 -8.06 12.91 10.32
C GLY A 86 -7.10 13.09 9.13
N GLY A 87 -5.90 12.53 9.20
CA GLY A 87 -4.94 12.54 8.10
C GLY A 87 -5.33 11.62 6.97
N LYS A 88 -4.67 11.79 5.82
CA LYS A 88 -4.75 10.90 4.66
C LYS A 88 -3.40 10.25 4.37
N VAL A 89 -3.42 8.93 4.19
CA VAL A 89 -2.22 8.10 4.01
C VAL A 89 -2.16 7.54 2.60
N LEU A 90 -1.03 7.75 1.92
CA LEU A 90 -0.68 7.03 0.71
C LEU A 90 0.22 5.85 1.07
N VAL A 91 -0.20 4.63 0.73
CA VAL A 91 0.59 3.41 0.91
C VAL A 91 0.95 2.85 -0.46
N HIS A 92 2.24 2.89 -0.83
CA HIS A 92 2.67 2.50 -2.17
C HIS A 92 3.95 1.64 -2.15
N CYS A 93 4.27 1.05 -3.31
CA CYS A 93 5.55 0.39 -3.57
C CYS A 93 5.97 0.74 -5.01
N HIS A 94 6.55 -0.20 -5.76
CA HIS A 94 6.86 0.03 -7.19
C HIS A 94 5.61 -0.02 -8.08
N VAL A 95 4.78 -1.06 -7.94
CA VAL A 95 3.61 -1.32 -8.81
C VAL A 95 2.28 -1.22 -8.04
N GLY A 96 2.31 -1.28 -6.70
CA GLY A 96 1.11 -1.13 -5.88
C GLY A 96 0.31 -2.41 -5.61
N VAL A 97 0.79 -3.58 -6.05
CA VAL A 97 0.03 -4.85 -6.04
C VAL A 97 0.45 -5.86 -4.96
N SER A 98 1.73 -5.91 -4.57
CA SER A 98 2.26 -6.94 -3.66
C SER A 98 2.66 -6.36 -2.30
N ARG A 99 3.81 -5.67 -2.19
CA ARG A 99 4.34 -5.12 -0.92
C ARG A 99 3.37 -4.17 -0.21
N SER A 100 2.93 -3.12 -0.89
CA SER A 100 2.00 -2.14 -0.31
C SER A 100 0.62 -2.75 -0.03
N ALA A 101 0.19 -3.72 -0.83
CA ALA A 101 -1.05 -4.45 -0.57
C ALA A 101 -0.93 -5.29 0.71
N THR A 102 0.19 -5.99 0.89
CA THR A 102 0.48 -6.79 2.09
C THR A 102 0.39 -5.95 3.36
N LEU A 103 1.01 -4.76 3.37
CA LEU A 103 0.98 -3.88 4.55
C LEU A 103 -0.42 -3.32 4.85
N VAL A 104 -1.22 -3.02 3.82
CA VAL A 104 -2.61 -2.59 4.02
C VAL A 104 -3.48 -3.74 4.54
N LEU A 105 -3.29 -4.97 4.05
CA LEU A 105 -3.99 -6.15 4.58
C LEU A 105 -3.63 -6.36 6.06
N ALA A 106 -2.34 -6.31 6.41
CA ALA A 106 -1.88 -6.44 7.78
C ALA A 106 -2.47 -5.34 8.69
N TYR A 107 -2.56 -4.10 8.20
CA TYR A 107 -3.23 -3.01 8.92
C TYR A 107 -4.69 -3.32 9.23
N LEU A 108 -5.46 -3.77 8.24
CA LEU A 108 -6.87 -4.13 8.43
C LEU A 108 -7.03 -5.26 9.44
N MET A 109 -6.17 -6.29 9.36
CA MET A 109 -6.20 -7.39 10.32
C MET A 109 -5.88 -6.92 11.75
N LEU A 110 -4.82 -6.13 11.92
CA LEU A 110 -4.33 -5.70 13.24
C LEU A 110 -5.17 -4.61 13.90
N LYS A 111 -5.83 -3.74 13.12
CA LYS A 111 -6.50 -2.53 13.63
C LYS A 111 -8.01 -2.53 13.45
N HIS A 112 -8.52 -3.36 12.55
CA HIS A 112 -9.96 -3.53 12.31
C HIS A 112 -10.45 -4.94 12.65
N ASN A 113 -9.57 -5.79 13.23
CA ASN A 113 -9.89 -7.14 13.66
C ASN A 113 -10.53 -7.98 12.54
N LEU A 114 -10.08 -7.79 11.31
CA LEU A 114 -10.52 -8.58 10.16
C LEU A 114 -9.65 -9.83 10.02
N SER A 115 -10.27 -10.96 9.69
CA SER A 115 -9.53 -12.09 9.16
C SER A 115 -8.84 -11.73 7.85
N LEU A 116 -7.85 -12.53 7.44
CA LEU A 116 -7.17 -12.35 6.16
C LEU A 116 -8.14 -12.34 4.97
N VAL A 117 -9.16 -13.21 5.01
CA VAL A 117 -10.17 -13.28 3.94
C VAL A 117 -10.99 -12.00 3.89
N GLU A 118 -11.47 -11.51 5.03
CA GLU A 118 -12.24 -10.26 5.12
C GLU A 118 -11.40 -9.06 4.68
N ALA A 119 -10.14 -8.98 5.11
CA ALA A 119 -9.21 -7.93 4.69
C ALA A 119 -8.99 -7.94 3.17
N ILE A 120 -8.82 -9.11 2.56
CA ILE A 120 -8.68 -9.25 1.10
C ILE A 120 -9.96 -8.78 0.39
N CYS A 121 -11.13 -9.20 0.87
CA CYS A 121 -12.41 -8.80 0.29
C CYS A 121 -12.63 -7.28 0.36
N ALA A 122 -12.30 -6.66 1.49
CA ALA A 122 -12.44 -5.22 1.69
C ALA A 122 -11.56 -4.40 0.72
N VAL A 123 -10.33 -4.86 0.43
CA VAL A 123 -9.42 -4.11 -0.45
C VAL A 123 -9.70 -4.39 -1.93
N LYS A 124 -10.07 -5.62 -2.30
CA LYS A 124 -10.29 -6.04 -3.69
C LYS A 124 -11.37 -5.24 -4.42
N GLN A 125 -12.32 -4.66 -3.71
CA GLN A 125 -13.35 -3.80 -4.30
C GLN A 125 -12.79 -2.51 -4.92
N ASN A 126 -11.67 -2.03 -4.40
CA ASN A 126 -11.12 -0.71 -4.77
C ASN A 126 -9.80 -0.81 -5.54
N ARG A 127 -9.05 -1.91 -5.42
CA ARG A 127 -7.81 -2.13 -6.18
C ARG A 127 -7.43 -3.60 -6.31
N GLY A 128 -6.64 -3.91 -7.34
CA GLY A 128 -5.99 -5.21 -7.48
C GLY A 128 -5.01 -5.49 -6.34
N VAL A 129 -5.19 -6.63 -5.67
CA VAL A 129 -4.36 -7.10 -4.56
C VAL A 129 -3.79 -8.47 -4.91
N PHE A 130 -2.48 -8.54 -5.06
CA PHE A 130 -1.77 -9.76 -5.42
C PHE A 130 -0.43 -9.88 -4.66
N PRO A 131 -0.45 -10.10 -3.34
CA PRO A 131 0.75 -10.41 -2.57
C PRO A 131 1.47 -11.62 -3.15
N ASN A 132 2.80 -11.60 -3.16
CA ASN A 132 3.55 -12.81 -3.51
C ASN A 132 3.25 -13.95 -2.51
N ARG A 133 3.60 -15.19 -2.89
CA ARG A 133 3.30 -16.38 -2.07
C ARG A 133 3.96 -16.34 -0.68
N GLY A 134 5.12 -15.70 -0.54
CA GLY A 134 5.79 -15.50 0.75
C GLY A 134 5.01 -14.58 1.68
N PHE A 135 4.57 -13.42 1.17
CA PHE A 135 3.77 -12.47 1.92
C PHE A 135 2.40 -13.02 2.29
N LEU A 136 1.77 -13.78 1.39
CA LEU A 136 0.52 -14.45 1.72
C LEU A 136 0.69 -15.45 2.88
N ARG A 137 1.77 -16.24 2.89
CA ARG A 137 2.09 -17.14 4.03
C ARG A 137 2.30 -16.36 5.32
N GLN A 138 2.98 -15.22 5.27
CA GLN A 138 3.20 -14.37 6.44
C GLN A 138 1.88 -13.78 6.97
N LEU A 139 0.96 -13.39 6.08
CA LEU A 139 -0.39 -12.95 6.46
C LEU A 139 -1.23 -14.09 7.03
N ILE A 140 -1.16 -15.31 6.48
CA ILE A 140 -1.83 -16.49 7.05
C ILE A 140 -1.31 -16.77 8.47
N ARG A 141 0.00 -16.62 8.68
CA ARG A 141 0.58 -16.77 10.03
C ARG A 141 0.04 -15.71 10.99
N LEU A 142 -0.06 -14.46 10.55
CA LEU A 142 -0.67 -13.38 11.33
C LEU A 142 -2.14 -13.70 11.66
N ASP A 143 -2.90 -14.19 10.69
CA ASP A 143 -4.30 -14.58 10.86
C ASP A 143 -4.45 -15.65 11.96
N GLY A 144 -3.60 -16.69 11.91
CA GLY A 144 -3.55 -17.71 12.94
C GLY A 144 -3.13 -17.20 14.32
N GLN A 145 -2.30 -16.16 14.40
CA GLN A 145 -1.94 -15.50 15.68
C GLN A 145 -3.08 -14.66 16.25
N LEU A 146 -3.93 -14.09 15.40
CA LEU A 146 -5.04 -13.21 15.83
C LEU A 146 -6.33 -13.99 16.13
N PHE A 147 -6.60 -15.05 15.38
CA PHE A 147 -7.88 -15.77 15.41
C PHE A 147 -7.75 -17.28 15.64
N GLY A 148 -6.52 -17.79 15.78
CA GLY A 148 -6.31 -19.18 16.17
C GLY A 148 -6.90 -19.41 17.56
N LYS A 149 -7.92 -20.28 17.65
CA LYS A 149 -8.47 -20.72 18.94
C LYS A 149 -7.36 -21.40 19.74
N HIS A 150 -7.10 -20.90 20.94
CA HIS A 150 -6.39 -21.65 21.98
C HIS A 150 -7.25 -22.81 22.48
#